data_AF-A0A0Q4UUL8-F1
#
_entry.id   AF-A0A0Q4UUL8-F1
#
_cell.length_a   1.000
_cell.length_b   1.000
_cell.length_c   1.000
_cell.angle_alpha   90.00
_cell.angle_beta   90.00
_cell.angle_gamma   90.00
#
_symmetry.space_group_name_H-M   'P 1'
#
loop_
_entity.id
_entity.type
_entity.pdbx_description
1 polymer ?
#
loop_
_entity_poly.entity_id
_entity_poly.type
_entity_poly.pdbx_seq_one_letter_code
_entity_poly.pdbx_strand_id
1 'polypeptide(L)'
;MDEVLRVGEILRVVEAVFAEMLHPDELASSSFVVTRVDDWRRTTSLARDDLVESGEAWVRWRVCGEDGGSSSINVEEGRSQLVRRVQSDLQDFIAESRFGWGQLRGPRDLP
;
A
#
# COMPACT_ATOMS: atom_id res chain seq x y z
N MET A 1 -23.49 -0.74 9.17
CA MET A 1 -22.51 -1.40 10.05
C MET A 1 -21.21 -1.03 9.40
N ASP A 2 -20.48 -0.12 10.03
CA ASP A 2 -19.25 0.40 9.42
C ASP A 2 -18.25 -0.74 9.35
N GLU A 3 -17.83 -1.08 8.13
CA GLU A 3 -16.90 -2.18 7.91
C GLU A 3 -15.51 -1.72 8.36
N VAL A 4 -14.89 -2.50 9.24
CA VAL A 4 -13.56 -2.21 9.80
C VAL A 4 -12.59 -3.31 9.40
N LEU A 5 -11.34 -2.92 9.12
CA LEU A 5 -10.26 -3.85 8.81
C LEU A 5 -9.09 -3.63 9.78
N ARG A 6 -8.39 -4.70 10.17
CA ARG A 6 -7.15 -4.54 10.93
C ARG A 6 -6.03 -4.05 10.05
N VAL A 7 -5.19 -3.17 10.60
CA VAL A 7 -3.93 -2.73 9.96
C VAL A 7 -3.07 -3.93 9.57
N GLY A 8 -2.99 -4.97 10.41
CA GLY A 8 -2.26 -6.20 10.08
C GLY A 8 -2.78 -6.93 8.84
N GLU A 9 -4.06 -6.81 8.50
CA GLU A 9 -4.64 -7.40 7.28
C GLU A 9 -4.29 -6.57 6.05
N ILE A 10 -4.29 -5.24 6.19
CA ILE A 10 -3.83 -4.30 5.15
C ILE A 10 -2.36 -4.55 4.83
N LEU A 11 -1.52 -4.63 5.86
CA LEU A 11 -0.08 -4.87 5.68
C LEU A 11 0.18 -6.18 4.94
N ARG A 12 -0.56 -7.25 5.22
CA ARG A 12 -0.43 -8.51 4.47
C ARG A 12 -0.79 -8.38 3.00
N VAL A 13 -1.79 -7.56 2.67
CA VAL A 13 -2.14 -7.27 1.26
C VAL A 13 -1.00 -6.51 0.59
N VAL A 14 -0.48 -5.48 1.24
CA VAL A 14 0.65 -4.68 0.74
C VAL A 14 1.89 -5.55 0.55
N GLU A 15 2.23 -6.40 1.52
CA GLU A 15 3.32 -7.38 1.47
C GLU A 15 3.20 -8.27 0.23
N ALA A 16 2.01 -8.82 -0.03
CA ALA A 16 1.76 -9.69 -1.17
C ALA A 16 1.86 -8.94 -2.51
N VAL A 17 1.32 -7.72 -2.60
CA VAL A 17 1.41 -6.89 -3.81
C VAL A 17 2.88 -6.53 -4.11
N PHE A 18 3.63 -6.13 -3.09
CA PHE A 18 5.04 -5.75 -3.24
C PHE A 18 5.89 -6.93 -3.68
N ALA A 19 5.68 -8.11 -3.09
CA ALA A 19 6.41 -9.32 -3.44
C ALA A 19 6.24 -9.73 -4.91
N GLU A 20 5.07 -9.46 -5.50
CA GLU A 20 4.77 -9.81 -6.88
C GLU A 20 5.18 -8.76 -7.92
N MET A 21 5.22 -7.48 -7.54
CA MET A 21 5.45 -6.37 -8.49
C MET A 21 6.86 -5.76 -8.43
N LEU A 22 7.59 -5.95 -7.34
CA LEU A 22 8.95 -5.46 -7.18
C LEU A 22 9.99 -6.53 -7.52
N HIS A 23 11.12 -6.11 -8.09
CA HIS A 23 12.28 -6.98 -8.19
C HIS A 23 12.87 -7.25 -6.81
N PRO A 24 13.61 -8.36 -6.62
CA PRO A 24 14.14 -8.74 -5.31
C PRO A 24 14.93 -7.65 -4.58
N ASP A 25 15.77 -6.89 -5.29
CA ASP A 25 16.58 -5.82 -4.70
C ASP A 25 15.72 -4.62 -4.28
N GLU A 26 14.70 -4.29 -5.07
CA GLU A 26 13.74 -3.23 -4.77
C GLU A 26 12.88 -3.59 -3.56
N LEU A 27 12.38 -4.83 -3.53
CA LEU A 27 11.62 -5.38 -2.41
C LEU A 27 12.44 -5.38 -1.11
N ALA A 28 13.70 -5.82 -1.18
CA ALA A 28 14.61 -5.82 -0.03
C ALA A 28 14.88 -4.40 0.52
N SER A 29 14.79 -3.37 -0.33
CA SER A 29 14.92 -1.97 0.07
C SER A 29 13.62 -1.35 0.60
N SER A 30 12.49 -2.07 0.48
CA SER A 30 11.17 -1.49 0.73
C SER A 30 10.82 -1.42 2.22
N SER A 31 10.08 -0.39 2.60
CA SER A 31 9.40 -0.31 3.90
C SER A 31 8.06 0.38 3.74
N PHE A 32 7.08 0.02 4.57
CA PHE A 32 5.74 0.59 4.51
C PHE A 32 5.07 0.64 5.88
N VAL A 33 4.20 1.63 6.06
CA VAL A 33 3.42 1.88 7.27
C VAL A 33 2.00 2.29 6.89
N VAL A 34 1.04 2.03 7.78
CA VAL A 34 -0.30 2.59 7.69
C VAL A 34 -0.38 3.80 8.60
N THR A 35 -0.88 4.92 8.09
CA THR A 35 -1.10 6.14 8.87
C THR A 35 -2.51 6.66 8.64
N ARG A 36 -3.01 7.50 9.54
CA ARG A 36 -4.31 8.15 9.32
C ARG A 36 -4.21 9.26 8.28
N VAL A 37 -5.30 9.45 7.55
CA VAL A 37 -5.43 10.51 6.53
C VAL A 37 -5.42 11.90 7.18
N ASP A 38 -5.97 12.03 8.39
CA ASP A 38 -5.98 13.29 9.15
C ASP A 38 -4.64 13.62 9.84
N ASP A 39 -3.71 12.66 9.92
CA ASP A 39 -2.33 12.91 10.36
C ASP A 39 -1.51 13.57 9.25
N TRP A 40 -1.78 14.87 9.04
CA TRP A 40 -1.08 15.71 8.07
C TRP A 40 0.43 15.80 8.33
N ARG A 41 0.87 15.54 9.57
CA ARG A 41 2.30 15.50 9.94
C ARG A 41 2.95 14.18 9.56
N ARG A 42 2.15 13.16 9.22
CA ARG A 42 2.59 11.81 8.83
C ARG A 42 3.50 11.18 9.88
N THR A 43 3.25 11.51 11.15
CA THR A 43 4.18 11.19 12.25
C THR A 43 3.83 9.90 12.97
N THR A 44 2.59 9.43 12.88
CA THR A 44 2.10 8.32 13.69
C THR A 44 1.65 7.16 12.82
N SER A 45 2.45 6.10 12.81
CA SER A 45 2.03 4.81 12.25
C SER A 45 1.02 4.13 13.17
N LEU A 46 -0.04 3.58 12.59
CA LEU A 46 -0.96 2.71 13.29
C LEU A 46 -0.31 1.36 13.62
N ALA A 47 -0.65 0.80 14.78
CA ALA A 47 -0.21 -0.52 15.21
C ALA A 47 -0.95 -1.61 14.44
N ARG A 48 -0.38 -2.82 14.37
CA ARG A 48 -0.97 -3.95 13.61
C ARG A 48 -2.36 -4.36 14.08
N ASP A 49 -2.66 -4.16 15.36
CA ASP A 49 -3.94 -4.53 15.97
C ASP A 49 -4.99 -3.41 15.89
N ASP A 50 -4.61 -2.22 15.41
CA ASP A 50 -5.54 -1.12 15.23
C ASP A 50 -6.56 -1.45 14.13
N LEU A 51 -7.77 -0.95 14.32
CA LEU A 51 -8.86 -1.00 13.35
C LEU A 51 -8.90 0.30 12.56
N VAL A 52 -9.23 0.20 11.28
CA VAL A 52 -9.47 1.34 10.40
C VAL A 52 -10.82 1.23 9.72
N GLU A 53 -11.54 2.35 9.67
CA GLU A 53 -12.75 2.51 8.87
C GLU A 53 -12.41 3.01 7.46
N SER A 54 -13.43 3.04 6.59
CA SER A 54 -13.27 3.46 5.21
C SER A 54 -12.86 4.92 5.10
N GLY A 55 -11.80 5.19 4.35
CA GLY A 55 -11.28 6.53 4.10
C GLY A 55 -10.42 7.11 5.23
N GLU A 56 -10.27 6.43 6.37
CA GLU A 56 -9.54 6.97 7.52
C GLU A 56 -8.02 6.81 7.42
N ALA A 57 -7.54 5.86 6.61
CA ALA A 57 -6.14 5.52 6.53
C ALA A 57 -5.63 5.37 5.09
N TRP A 58 -4.33 5.51 4.92
CA TRP A 58 -3.59 5.22 3.69
C TRP A 58 -2.33 4.42 4.01
N VAL A 59 -1.75 3.79 2.99
CA VAL A 59 -0.45 3.13 3.10
C VAL A 59 0.62 4.10 2.59
N ARG A 60 1.68 4.29 3.36
CA ARG A 60 2.87 5.02 2.92
C ARG A 60 4.02 4.05 2.78
N TRP A 61 4.83 4.22 1.75
CA TRP A 61 5.97 3.34 1.52
C TRP A 61 7.20 4.10 1.05
N ARG A 62 8.34 3.44 1.18
CA ARG A 62 9.61 3.83 0.57
C ARG A 62 10.19 2.62 -0.15
N VAL A 63 10.64 2.81 -1.39
CA VAL A 63 11.29 1.78 -2.20
C VAL A 63 12.49 2.43 -2.90
N CYS A 64 13.66 1.80 -2.84
CA CYS A 64 14.90 2.34 -3.42
C CYS A 64 15.22 3.78 -2.96
N GLY A 65 14.79 4.16 -1.75
CA GLY A 65 14.97 5.51 -1.21
C GLY A 65 13.95 6.56 -1.69
N GLU A 66 13.00 6.17 -2.53
CA GLU A 66 11.93 7.05 -3.05
C GLU A 66 10.63 6.82 -2.28
N ASP A 67 9.92 7.90 -1.92
CA ASP A 67 8.68 7.87 -1.13
C ASP A 67 7.45 7.78 -2.02
N GLY A 68 6.50 6.92 -1.65
CA GLY A 68 5.22 6.77 -2.31
C GLY A 68 4.10 6.46 -1.31
N GLY A 69 2.93 6.11 -1.83
CA GLY A 69 1.81 5.67 -1.01
C GLY A 69 0.57 5.37 -1.83
N SER A 70 -0.40 4.76 -1.18
CA SER A 70 -1.70 4.47 -1.76
C SER A 70 -2.64 5.68 -1.68
N SER A 71 -3.70 5.60 -2.46
CA SER A 71 -4.98 6.24 -2.17
C SER A 71 -5.52 5.83 -0.78
N SER A 72 -6.56 6.53 -0.29
CA SER A 72 -7.19 6.14 0.96
C SER A 72 -7.82 4.74 0.87
N ILE A 73 -7.71 4.00 1.96
CA ILE A 73 -8.17 2.62 2.08
C ILE A 73 -9.70 2.64 2.12
N ASN A 74 -10.34 1.99 1.15
CA ASN A 74 -11.78 1.75 1.16
C ASN A 74 -12.05 0.30 1.58
N VAL A 75 -12.54 0.10 2.80
CA VAL A 75 -12.79 -1.24 3.35
C VAL A 75 -14.11 -1.85 2.89
N GLU A 76 -15.11 -1.02 2.56
CA GLU A 76 -16.44 -1.46 2.10
C GLU A 76 -16.40 -2.14 0.73
N GLU A 77 -15.35 -1.88 -0.06
CA GLU A 77 -15.12 -2.49 -1.36
C GLU A 77 -14.52 -3.91 -1.26
N GLY A 78 -14.13 -4.31 -0.04
CA GLY A 78 -13.57 -5.63 0.25
C GLY A 78 -12.11 -5.83 -0.18
N ARG A 79 -11.55 -6.97 0.23
CA ARG A 79 -10.12 -7.30 0.06
C ARG A 79 -9.65 -7.27 -1.39
N SER A 80 -10.44 -7.78 -2.34
CA SER A 80 -10.03 -7.84 -3.75
C SER A 80 -9.86 -6.46 -4.36
N GLN A 81 -10.68 -5.49 -3.96
CA GLN A 81 -10.55 -4.10 -4.43
C GLN A 81 -9.38 -3.40 -3.75
N LEU A 82 -9.12 -3.67 -2.46
CA LEU A 82 -7.90 -3.22 -1.80
C LEU A 82 -6.65 -3.70 -2.54
N VAL A 83 -6.58 -4.97 -2.94
CA VAL A 83 -5.50 -5.50 -3.76
C VAL A 83 -5.34 -4.71 -5.05
N ARG A 84 -6.43 -4.54 -5.82
CA ARG A 84 -6.38 -3.85 -7.12
C ARG A 84 -5.97 -2.38 -6.99
N ARG A 85 -6.45 -1.66 -5.98
CA ARG A 85 -6.03 -0.28 -5.70
C ARG A 85 -4.55 -0.19 -5.36
N VAL A 86 -4.06 -1.01 -4.43
CA VAL A 86 -2.64 -1.00 -4.05
C VAL A 86 -1.76 -1.36 -5.25
N GLN A 87 -2.17 -2.30 -6.10
CA GLN A 87 -1.45 -2.60 -7.35
C GLN A 87 -1.42 -1.41 -8.31
N SER A 88 -2.55 -0.70 -8.47
CA SER A 88 -2.62 0.49 -9.32
C SER A 88 -1.69 1.59 -8.81
N ASP A 89 -1.79 1.92 -7.52
CA ASP A 89 -0.99 2.97 -6.89
C ASP A 89 0.51 2.63 -6.92
N LEU A 90 0.86 1.35 -6.72
CA LEU A 90 2.24 0.89 -6.83
C LEU A 90 2.73 0.90 -8.29
N GLN A 91 1.88 0.55 -9.25
CA GLN A 91 2.22 0.59 -10.67
C GLN A 91 2.57 2.00 -11.13
N ASP A 92 1.75 2.99 -10.74
CA ASP A 92 1.99 4.39 -11.07
C ASP A 92 3.29 4.87 -10.42
N PHE A 93 3.50 4.56 -9.14
CA PHE A 93 4.75 4.88 -8.44
C PHE A 93 5.98 4.28 -9.13
N ILE A 94 5.95 3.00 -9.51
CA ILE A 94 7.07 2.35 -10.22
C ILE A 94 7.33 3.08 -11.55
N ALA A 95 6.29 3.33 -12.35
CA ALA A 95 6.42 3.94 -13.66
C ALA A 95 6.95 5.39 -13.62
N GLU A 96 6.77 6.09 -12.49
CA GLU A 96 7.25 7.46 -12.28
C GLU A 96 8.56 7.54 -11.46
N SER A 97 8.98 6.43 -10.84
CA SER A 97 10.22 6.35 -10.06
C SER A 97 11.48 6.31 -10.93
N ARG A 98 12.63 6.64 -10.35
CA ARG A 98 13.92 6.56 -11.07
C ARG A 98 14.34 5.13 -11.35
N PHE A 99 14.01 4.19 -10.45
CA PHE A 99 14.38 2.78 -10.60
C PHE A 99 13.47 2.02 -11.59
N GLY A 100 12.23 2.49 -11.78
CA GLY A 100 11.19 1.80 -12.54
C GLY A 100 10.65 2.58 -13.75
N TRP A 101 11.23 3.73 -14.10
CA TRP A 101 10.68 4.66 -15.10
C TRP A 101 10.15 3.97 -16.36
N GLY A 102 8.85 4.17 -16.63
CA GLY A 102 8.15 3.64 -17.81
C GLY A 102 7.88 2.13 -17.81
N GLN A 103 8.17 1.41 -16.73
CA GLN A 103 7.94 -0.04 -16.66
C GLN A 103 6.49 -0.38 -16.28
N LEU A 104 5.91 -1.38 -16.97
CA LEU A 104 4.58 -1.93 -16.67
C LEU A 104 4.74 -3.32 -16.04
N ARG A 105 4.30 -3.49 -14.78
CA ARG A 105 4.52 -4.68 -13.95
C ARG A 105 3.25 -5.30 -13.37
N GLY A 106 2.15 -4.54 -13.31
CA GLY A 106 0.84 -4.99 -12.88
C GLY A 106 -0.27 -4.73 -13.92
N PRO A 107 -1.52 -5.10 -13.59
CA PRO A 107 -1.91 -5.80 -12.37
C PRO A 107 -1.58 -7.31 -12.41
N ARG A 108 -1.48 -7.94 -11.23
CA ARG A 108 -1.20 -9.38 -11.05
C ARG A 108 -2.37 -10.04 -10.31
N ASP A 109 -2.64 -11.30 -10.60
CA ASP A 109 -3.63 -12.06 -9.83
C ASP A 109 -2.98 -12.57 -8.55
N LEU A 110 -3.43 -12.08 -7.40
CA LEU A 110 -2.97 -12.53 -6.09
C LEU A 110 -3.90 -13.64 -5.57
N PRO A 111 -3.34 -14.69 -4.90
CA PRO A 111 -4.12 -15.73 -4.26
C PRO A 111 -4.91 -15.25 -3.04
#